data_AF-A0A7C3XTH3-F1
#
_entry.id   AF-A0A7C3XTH3-F1
#
_cell.length_a   1.000
_cell.length_b   1.000
_cell.length_c   1.000
_cell.angle_alpha   90.00
_cell.angle_beta   90.00
_cell.angle_gamma   90.00
#
_symmetry.space_group_name_H-M   'P 1'
#
loop_
_entity.id
_entity.type
_entity.pdbx_description
1 polymer ?
#
loop_
_entity_poly.entity_id
_entity_poly.type
_entity_poly.pdbx_seq_one_letter_code
_entity_poly.pdbx_strand_id
1 'polypeptide(L)'
;MKTWLKNILRSHSQKKEAFLEELKRIYGHFRTFLRSREKALGLLNGPDGPPFDELAEHLKTVIDSLNLFSKECSLDLVRRFQELETRLRNPGGLSWIEWTASSGFPFTCPGAGPFSEKTVQGLPDLLDYTHELAIEAMFDLLDRFDPSWSKAPKVQTGLPINLHVIDLGGGLFSEAGKKVVRKEEILCEPLKAMFKGMYYPGITWSGPIGVNLKGLMVIMAQSTSRPEEDFWDKTYALLSGSYMNYNSRLGYHYNSVDAYLGDTAINNHIRFMFKGGAADDIRRNRRARFIGAVLEHLGFEVVIQKDLVDARFLRSSREATEKNLDLIGRLMGCSRQRDMVMNDEAVVTWHIEAFLRGNYGFDPSINNKEKELQG
;
A
#
# COMPACT_ATOMS: atom_id res chain seq x y z
N MET A 1 18.02 10.45 -13.41
CA MET A 1 18.16 9.04 -13.87
C MET A 1 18.68 9.06 -15.31
N LYS A 2 19.77 8.34 -15.58
CA LYS A 2 20.61 8.47 -16.80
C LYS A 2 19.84 8.08 -18.07
N THR A 3 19.98 8.92 -19.10
CA THR A 3 19.27 8.95 -20.40
C THR A 3 19.53 7.73 -21.30
N TRP A 4 20.45 6.84 -20.93
CA TRP A 4 20.85 5.70 -21.76
C TRP A 4 19.87 4.51 -21.75
N LEU A 5 18.98 4.40 -20.75
CA LEU A 5 17.91 3.39 -20.73
C LEU A 5 16.71 3.71 -21.66
N LYS A 6 16.53 4.98 -22.04
CA LYS A 6 15.36 5.42 -22.84
C LYS A 6 15.41 4.99 -24.32
N ASN A 7 16.58 4.58 -24.83
CA ASN A 7 16.77 4.32 -26.27
C ASN A 7 16.59 2.86 -26.70
N ILE A 8 16.35 1.91 -25.80
CA ILE A 8 16.25 0.47 -26.14
C ILE A 8 14.79 0.03 -26.46
N LEU A 9 13.78 0.88 -26.26
CA LEU A 9 12.37 0.44 -26.32
C LEU A 9 11.49 1.20 -27.33
N ARG A 10 11.94 1.34 -28.59
CA ARG A 10 11.06 1.74 -29.70
C ARG A 10 10.51 0.53 -30.49
N SER A 11 9.36 0.00 -30.07
CA SER A 11 8.31 -0.52 -30.97
C SER A 11 6.96 -0.35 -30.27
N HIS A 12 6.03 0.42 -30.84
CA HIS A 12 5.07 1.24 -30.06
C HIS A 12 3.59 0.81 -30.09
N SER A 13 3.26 -0.35 -30.67
CA SER A 13 1.88 -0.84 -30.77
C SER A 13 1.70 -2.21 -30.09
N GLN A 14 2.51 -3.22 -30.47
CA GLN A 14 2.45 -4.57 -29.87
C GLN A 14 2.85 -4.65 -28.39
N LYS A 15 3.55 -3.67 -27.81
CA LYS A 15 3.98 -3.68 -26.39
C LYS A 15 2.87 -3.29 -25.38
N LYS A 16 1.75 -2.71 -25.82
CA LYS A 16 0.74 -2.12 -24.92
C LYS A 16 -0.28 -3.13 -24.42
N GLU A 17 -0.83 -3.95 -25.31
CA GLU A 17 -1.73 -5.06 -24.93
C GLU A 17 -0.96 -6.06 -24.06
N ALA A 18 0.28 -6.38 -24.42
CA ALA A 18 1.17 -7.20 -23.61
C ALA A 18 1.39 -6.65 -22.18
N PHE A 19 1.32 -5.33 -21.98
CA PHE A 19 1.53 -4.71 -20.66
C PHE A 19 0.31 -4.84 -19.73
N LEU A 20 -0.88 -4.48 -20.22
CA LEU A 20 -2.09 -4.59 -19.39
C LEU A 20 -2.41 -6.05 -19.09
N GLU A 21 -2.24 -6.93 -20.09
CA GLU A 21 -2.42 -8.36 -19.89
C GLU A 21 -1.39 -8.93 -18.92
N GLU A 22 -0.15 -8.41 -18.89
CA GLU A 22 0.84 -8.79 -17.89
C GLU A 22 0.43 -8.36 -16.47
N LEU A 23 -0.04 -7.12 -16.28
CA LEU A 23 -0.54 -6.67 -14.98
C LEU A 23 -1.74 -7.48 -14.50
N LYS A 24 -2.69 -7.77 -15.41
CA LYS A 24 -3.85 -8.64 -15.14
C LYS A 24 -3.41 -10.05 -14.80
N ARG A 25 -2.42 -10.60 -15.50
CA ARG A 25 -1.84 -11.92 -15.24
C ARG A 25 -1.21 -11.98 -13.84
N ILE A 26 -0.38 -11.00 -13.49
CA ILE A 26 0.23 -10.90 -12.17
C ILE A 26 -0.85 -10.82 -11.08
N TYR A 27 -1.85 -9.96 -11.26
CA TYR A 27 -2.96 -9.84 -10.32
C TYR A 27 -3.79 -11.13 -10.21
N GLY A 28 -3.99 -11.86 -11.32
CA GLY A 28 -4.63 -13.18 -11.32
C GLY A 28 -3.87 -14.21 -10.47
N HIS A 29 -2.53 -14.21 -10.55
CA HIS A 29 -1.70 -15.05 -9.67
C HIS A 29 -1.77 -14.60 -8.22
N PHE A 30 -1.78 -13.29 -7.94
CA PHE A 30 -1.97 -12.77 -6.60
C PHE A 30 -3.29 -13.22 -5.97
N ARG A 31 -4.40 -13.17 -6.72
CA ARG A 31 -5.70 -13.70 -6.26
C ARG A 31 -5.68 -15.20 -6.02
N THR A 32 -4.99 -15.94 -6.89
CA THR A 32 -4.82 -17.40 -6.75
C THR A 32 -4.04 -17.73 -5.48
N PHE A 33 -2.96 -16.99 -5.23
CA PHE A 33 -2.18 -17.05 -3.99
C PHE A 33 -3.05 -16.82 -2.76
N LEU A 34 -3.80 -15.71 -2.70
CA LEU A 34 -4.65 -15.38 -1.54
C LEU A 34 -5.65 -16.50 -1.24
N ARG A 35 -6.36 -16.99 -2.26
CA ARG A 35 -7.34 -18.08 -2.11
C ARG A 35 -6.70 -19.39 -1.65
N SER A 36 -5.52 -19.74 -2.19
CA SER A 36 -4.84 -20.99 -1.80
C SER A 36 -4.29 -20.91 -0.38
N ARG A 37 -3.73 -19.76 0.00
CA ARG A 37 -3.28 -19.49 1.36
C ARG A 37 -4.42 -19.55 2.37
N GLU A 38 -5.55 -18.93 2.07
CA GLU A 38 -6.74 -18.96 2.92
C GLU A 38 -7.23 -20.38 3.18
N LYS A 39 -7.29 -21.21 2.12
CA LYS A 39 -7.64 -22.63 2.26
C LYS A 39 -6.63 -23.41 3.11
N ALA A 40 -5.33 -23.23 2.86
CA ALA A 40 -4.28 -23.87 3.66
C ALA A 40 -4.40 -23.54 5.14
N LEU A 41 -4.62 -22.25 5.47
CA LEU A 41 -4.82 -21.82 6.86
C LEU A 41 -6.11 -22.37 7.46
N GLY A 42 -7.18 -22.48 6.66
CA GLY A 42 -8.42 -23.14 7.06
C GLY A 42 -8.21 -24.61 7.45
N LEU A 43 -7.46 -25.37 6.64
CA LEU A 43 -7.12 -26.77 6.93
C LEU A 43 -6.29 -26.90 8.22
N LEU A 44 -5.33 -25.99 8.44
CA LEU A 44 -4.46 -26.00 9.61
C LEU A 44 -5.20 -25.72 10.93
N ASN A 45 -6.34 -25.02 10.87
CA ASN A 45 -7.18 -24.72 12.04
C ASN A 45 -8.20 -25.82 12.35
N GLY A 46 -8.23 -26.92 11.58
CA GLY A 46 -9.14 -28.04 11.80
C GLY A 46 -8.80 -28.87 13.05
N PRO A 47 -9.80 -29.51 13.70
CA PRO A 47 -9.62 -30.22 14.98
C PRO A 47 -8.76 -31.49 14.89
N ASP A 48 -8.73 -32.15 13.73
CA ASP A 48 -8.05 -33.44 13.52
C ASP A 48 -6.70 -33.31 12.79
N GLY A 49 -6.23 -32.07 12.61
CA GLY A 49 -5.13 -31.75 11.71
C GLY A 49 -5.54 -31.78 10.23
N PRO A 50 -4.72 -31.19 9.34
CA PRO A 50 -5.03 -31.08 7.92
C PRO A 50 -4.83 -32.42 7.19
N PRO A 51 -5.65 -32.74 6.17
CA PRO A 51 -5.30 -33.76 5.18
C PRO A 51 -3.99 -33.37 4.48
N PHE A 52 -2.97 -34.21 4.61
CA PHE A 52 -1.61 -33.93 4.13
C PHE A 52 -1.55 -33.59 2.64
N ASP A 53 -2.21 -34.38 1.80
CA ASP A 53 -2.21 -34.18 0.34
C ASP A 53 -2.89 -32.86 -0.06
N GLU A 54 -4.03 -32.53 0.56
CA GLU A 54 -4.75 -31.29 0.28
C GLU A 54 -3.93 -30.06 0.70
N LEU A 55 -3.29 -30.12 1.86
CA LEU A 55 -2.38 -29.07 2.30
C LEU A 55 -1.18 -28.93 1.36
N ALA A 56 -0.61 -30.04 0.88
CA ALA A 56 0.50 -30.03 -0.07
C ALA A 56 0.11 -29.35 -1.39
N GLU A 57 -1.09 -29.61 -1.92
CA GLU A 57 -1.59 -28.93 -3.13
C GLU A 57 -1.72 -27.42 -2.94
N HIS A 58 -2.20 -26.99 -1.78
CA HIS A 58 -2.33 -25.56 -1.49
C HIS A 58 -0.98 -24.88 -1.31
N LEU A 59 -0.01 -25.53 -0.64
CA LEU A 59 1.36 -25.03 -0.54
C LEU A 59 2.01 -24.93 -1.92
N LYS A 60 1.86 -25.95 -2.77
CA LYS A 60 2.39 -25.93 -4.14
C LYS A 60 1.86 -24.71 -4.91
N THR A 61 0.55 -24.47 -4.84
CA THR A 61 -0.09 -23.33 -5.52
C THR A 61 0.39 -21.98 -4.98
N VAL A 62 0.64 -21.89 -3.66
CA VAL A 62 1.25 -20.71 -3.02
C VAL A 62 2.65 -20.45 -3.61
N ILE A 63 3.50 -21.48 -3.66
CA ILE A 63 4.87 -21.40 -4.17
C ILE A 63 4.88 -21.00 -5.66
N ASP A 64 4.07 -21.66 -6.47
CA ASP A 64 3.97 -21.39 -7.91
C ASP A 64 3.54 -19.94 -8.17
N SER A 65 2.57 -19.45 -7.40
CA SER A 65 2.10 -18.06 -7.53
C SER A 65 3.18 -17.07 -7.13
N LEU A 66 3.88 -17.29 -6.00
CA LEU A 66 4.99 -16.45 -5.56
C LEU A 66 6.10 -16.37 -6.60
N ASN A 67 6.51 -17.50 -7.18
CA ASN A 67 7.54 -17.53 -8.23
C ASN A 67 7.16 -16.73 -9.48
N LEU A 68 5.86 -16.57 -9.75
CA LEU A 68 5.35 -15.87 -10.92
C LEU A 68 5.31 -14.35 -10.74
N PHE A 69 4.94 -13.85 -9.56
CA PHE A 69 4.84 -12.40 -9.32
C PHE A 69 6.01 -11.81 -8.50
N SER A 70 6.72 -12.62 -7.72
CA SER A 70 7.82 -12.18 -6.86
C SER A 70 9.16 -12.64 -7.41
N LYS A 71 10.00 -11.66 -7.78
CA LYS A 71 11.42 -11.90 -8.10
C LYS A 71 12.32 -11.85 -6.86
N GLU A 72 11.75 -11.51 -5.70
CA GLU A 72 12.49 -11.23 -4.46
C GLU A 72 12.49 -12.42 -3.48
N CYS A 73 11.78 -13.50 -3.81
CA CYS A 73 11.87 -14.73 -3.02
C CYS A 73 13.30 -15.29 -3.11
N SER A 74 13.98 -15.40 -1.96
CA SER A 74 15.30 -16.03 -1.91
C SER A 74 15.21 -17.50 -2.34
N LEU A 75 16.23 -17.98 -3.05
CA LEU A 75 16.29 -19.38 -3.49
C LEU A 75 16.16 -20.35 -2.31
N ASP A 76 16.70 -19.98 -1.15
CA ASP A 76 16.65 -20.81 0.05
C ASP A 76 15.22 -20.92 0.62
N LEU A 77 14.45 -19.83 0.58
CA LEU A 77 13.05 -19.86 0.98
C LEU A 77 12.22 -20.75 0.04
N VAL A 78 12.41 -20.61 -1.28
CA VAL A 78 11.72 -21.45 -2.26
C VAL A 78 12.07 -22.93 -2.07
N ARG A 79 13.35 -23.25 -1.85
CA ARG A 79 13.79 -24.62 -1.55
C ARG A 79 13.15 -25.16 -0.29
N ARG A 80 13.11 -24.35 0.78
CA ARG A 80 12.48 -24.74 2.05
C ARG A 80 11.01 -25.09 1.88
N PHE A 81 10.30 -24.29 1.09
CA PHE A 81 8.91 -24.54 0.74
C PHE A 81 8.72 -25.85 -0.06
N GLN A 82 9.58 -26.10 -1.05
CA GLN A 82 9.55 -27.32 -1.85
C GLN A 82 9.83 -28.58 -1.01
N GLU A 83 10.77 -28.49 -0.06
CA GLU A 83 11.05 -29.57 0.89
C GLU A 83 9.84 -29.89 1.77
N LEU A 84 9.20 -28.87 2.34
CA LEU A 84 8.00 -29.04 3.16
C LEU A 84 6.85 -29.63 2.34
N GLU A 85 6.64 -29.15 1.11
CA GLU A 85 5.62 -29.67 0.20
C GLU A 85 5.86 -31.14 -0.15
N THR A 86 7.10 -31.52 -0.46
CA THR A 86 7.48 -32.92 -0.75
C THR A 86 7.23 -33.81 0.47
N ARG A 87 7.54 -33.33 1.67
CA ARG A 87 7.32 -34.06 2.92
C ARG A 87 5.86 -34.18 3.31
N LEU A 88 5.00 -33.24 2.90
CA LEU A 88 3.55 -33.38 3.09
C LEU A 88 3.00 -34.49 2.20
N ARG A 89 3.46 -34.62 0.95
CA ARG A 89 3.01 -35.69 0.02
C ARG A 89 3.45 -37.10 0.44
N ASN A 90 4.50 -37.20 1.23
CA ASN A 90 4.97 -38.46 1.77
C ASN A 90 5.28 -38.31 3.26
N PRO A 91 4.24 -38.29 4.12
CA PRO A 91 4.41 -38.02 5.54
C PRO A 91 5.05 -39.20 6.29
N GLY A 92 5.30 -40.35 5.64
CA GLY A 92 5.93 -41.51 6.26
C GLY A 92 5.08 -42.19 7.35
N GLY A 93 3.76 -42.02 7.31
CA GLY A 93 2.84 -42.53 8.32
C GLY A 93 2.78 -41.71 9.61
N LEU A 94 3.45 -40.56 9.66
CA LEU A 94 3.41 -39.65 10.81
C LEU A 94 2.02 -39.01 10.95
N SER A 95 1.55 -38.88 12.19
CA SER A 95 0.47 -37.96 12.51
C SER A 95 0.88 -36.50 12.27
N TRP A 96 -0.10 -35.59 12.19
CA TRP A 96 0.17 -34.16 12.02
C TRP A 96 1.13 -33.59 13.09
N ILE A 97 0.98 -34.02 14.35
CA ILE A 97 1.82 -33.58 15.47
C ILE A 97 3.27 -34.04 15.27
N GLU A 98 3.48 -35.32 14.94
CA GLU A 98 4.81 -35.88 14.71
C GLU A 98 5.47 -35.27 13.45
N TRP A 99 4.67 -35.01 12.42
CA TRP A 99 5.14 -34.34 11.21
C TRP A 99 5.61 -32.91 11.53
N THR A 100 4.83 -32.15 12.29
CA THR A 100 5.17 -30.77 12.69
C THR A 100 6.44 -30.76 13.56
N ALA A 101 6.55 -31.67 14.53
CA ALA A 101 7.73 -31.79 15.39
C ALA A 101 9.00 -32.12 14.59
N SER A 102 8.88 -32.91 13.53
CA SER A 102 10.00 -33.25 12.65
C SER A 102 10.23 -32.23 11.52
N SER A 103 9.42 -31.18 11.41
CA SER A 103 9.44 -30.25 10.27
C SER A 103 10.69 -29.37 10.23
N GLY A 104 11.39 -29.21 11.36
CA GLY A 104 12.56 -28.33 11.47
C GLY A 104 12.19 -26.86 11.63
N PHE A 105 11.10 -26.58 12.35
CA PHE A 105 10.82 -25.26 12.91
C PHE A 105 11.47 -25.14 14.31
N PRO A 106 11.81 -23.92 14.77
CA PRO A 106 11.70 -22.64 14.06
C PRO A 106 12.84 -22.37 13.07
N PHE A 107 12.62 -21.44 12.13
CA PHE A 107 13.70 -20.85 11.32
C PHE A 107 13.45 -19.36 11.07
N THR A 108 14.52 -18.62 10.78
CA THR A 108 14.44 -17.17 10.53
C THR A 108 14.32 -16.87 9.04
N CYS A 109 13.35 -16.04 8.70
CA CYS A 109 13.21 -15.44 7.38
C CYS A 109 13.71 -13.98 7.40
N PRO A 110 14.28 -13.48 6.29
CA PRO A 110 14.61 -12.07 6.17
C PRO A 110 13.35 -11.20 6.31
N GLY A 111 13.54 -9.91 6.58
CA GLY A 111 12.43 -8.95 6.57
C GLY A 111 11.82 -8.82 5.17
N ALA A 112 10.49 -8.71 5.09
CA ALA A 112 9.81 -8.28 3.88
C ALA A 112 9.92 -6.75 3.80
N GLY A 113 10.62 -6.21 2.79
CA GLY A 113 10.85 -4.76 2.68
C GLY A 113 11.68 -4.19 3.85
N PRO A 114 11.29 -3.05 4.46
CA PRO A 114 12.04 -2.42 5.55
C PRO A 114 11.73 -2.99 6.94
N PHE A 115 10.85 -3.99 7.04
CA PHE A 115 10.41 -4.57 8.30
C PHE A 115 11.43 -5.58 8.83
N SER A 116 11.39 -5.88 10.13
CA SER A 116 12.36 -6.77 10.76
C SER A 116 12.24 -8.22 10.27
N GLU A 117 13.32 -8.97 10.44
CA GLU A 117 13.32 -10.43 10.27
C GLU A 117 12.21 -11.09 11.11
N LYS A 118 11.73 -12.24 10.63
CA LYS A 118 10.67 -13.00 11.30
C LYS A 118 11.14 -14.41 11.60
N THR A 119 10.95 -14.82 12.84
CA THR A 119 11.11 -16.22 13.22
C THR A 119 9.81 -16.96 12.96
N VAL A 120 9.85 -17.88 12.00
CA VAL A 120 8.72 -18.74 11.63
C VAL A 120 8.70 -19.94 12.58
N GLN A 121 7.62 -20.10 13.35
CA GLN A 121 7.46 -21.18 14.33
C GLN A 121 6.71 -22.39 13.74
N GLY A 122 6.05 -22.23 12.60
CA GLY A 122 5.28 -23.29 11.96
C GLY A 122 4.75 -22.89 10.58
N LEU A 123 3.96 -23.76 9.97
CA LEU A 123 3.34 -23.47 8.67
C LEU A 123 2.41 -22.24 8.66
N PRO A 124 1.61 -21.94 9.69
CA PRO A 124 0.81 -20.72 9.70
C PRO A 124 1.66 -19.44 9.57
N ASP A 125 2.73 -19.34 10.37
CA ASP A 125 3.67 -18.21 10.30
C ASP A 125 4.36 -18.12 8.94
N LEU A 126 4.69 -19.27 8.35
CA LEU A 126 5.32 -19.34 7.03
C LEU A 126 4.37 -18.84 5.93
N LEU A 127 3.09 -19.21 5.99
CA LEU A 127 2.05 -18.74 5.09
C LEU A 127 1.78 -17.24 5.29
N ASP A 128 1.82 -16.74 6.51
CA ASP A 128 1.72 -15.31 6.80
C ASP A 128 2.91 -14.54 6.21
N TYR A 129 4.13 -15.05 6.38
CA TYR A 129 5.33 -14.45 5.80
C TYR A 129 5.26 -14.38 4.27
N THR A 130 4.72 -15.40 3.60
CA THR A 130 4.52 -15.32 2.14
C THR A 130 3.52 -14.27 1.70
N HIS A 131 2.52 -13.97 2.52
CA HIS A 131 1.57 -12.91 2.22
C HIS A 131 2.27 -11.55 2.26
N GLU A 132 3.17 -11.35 3.21
CA GLU A 132 3.99 -10.13 3.26
C GLU A 132 4.87 -9.99 2.01
N LEU A 133 5.54 -11.07 1.58
CA LEU A 133 6.30 -11.06 0.32
C LEU A 133 5.43 -10.77 -0.91
N ALA A 134 4.18 -11.25 -0.90
CA ALA A 134 3.22 -10.97 -1.95
C ALA A 134 2.79 -9.50 -1.96
N ILE A 135 2.54 -8.92 -0.78
CA ILE A 135 2.26 -7.49 -0.63
C ILE A 135 3.43 -6.66 -1.14
N GLU A 136 4.68 -7.00 -0.77
CA GLU A 136 5.87 -6.30 -1.30
C GLU A 136 5.92 -6.34 -2.83
N ALA A 137 5.74 -7.53 -3.43
CA ALA A 137 5.79 -7.68 -4.87
C ALA A 137 4.68 -6.90 -5.61
N MET A 138 3.48 -6.83 -5.01
CA MET A 138 2.35 -6.08 -5.54
C MET A 138 2.52 -4.57 -5.36
N PHE A 139 3.08 -4.14 -4.23
CA PHE A 139 3.36 -2.75 -3.91
C PHE A 139 4.26 -2.08 -4.98
N ASP A 140 5.31 -2.80 -5.41
CA ASP A 140 6.29 -2.34 -6.38
C ASP A 140 5.80 -2.34 -7.85
N LEU A 141 4.58 -2.80 -8.14
CA LEU A 141 4.17 -3.01 -9.53
C LEU A 141 4.29 -1.74 -10.37
N LEU A 142 3.78 -0.62 -9.89
CA LEU A 142 3.84 0.65 -10.63
C LEU A 142 5.25 1.25 -10.73
N ASP A 143 6.23 0.75 -9.96
CA ASP A 143 7.64 1.11 -10.12
C ASP A 143 8.35 0.24 -11.16
N ARG A 144 7.91 -1.02 -11.32
CA ARG A 144 8.44 -1.97 -12.33
C ARG A 144 7.94 -1.68 -13.74
N PHE A 145 6.82 -0.99 -13.85
CA PHE A 145 6.04 -0.85 -15.06
C PHE A 145 5.82 0.63 -15.38
N ASP A 146 6.23 1.11 -16.56
CA ASP A 146 6.01 2.51 -16.96
C ASP A 146 4.51 2.73 -17.29
N PRO A 147 3.75 3.41 -16.42
CA PRO A 147 2.32 3.53 -16.58
C PRO A 147 1.94 4.45 -17.74
N SER A 148 2.88 5.22 -18.31
CA SER A 148 2.63 6.04 -19.50
C SER A 148 2.23 5.22 -20.72
N TRP A 149 2.50 3.91 -20.72
CA TRP A 149 2.16 3.01 -21.83
C TRP A 149 0.68 2.58 -21.83
N SER A 150 0.00 2.69 -20.69
CA SER A 150 -1.36 2.17 -20.46
C SER A 150 -2.50 2.98 -21.11
N LYS A 151 -2.24 4.22 -21.56
CA LYS A 151 -3.30 5.21 -21.90
C LYS A 151 -4.41 5.30 -20.83
N ALA A 152 -4.06 5.11 -19.55
CA ALA A 152 -4.99 5.14 -18.43
C ALA A 152 -5.92 6.37 -18.46
N PRO A 153 -7.25 6.20 -18.40
CA PRO A 153 -8.17 7.33 -18.35
C PRO A 153 -7.91 8.21 -17.13
N LYS A 154 -8.10 9.52 -17.31
CA LYS A 154 -8.06 10.48 -16.20
C LYS A 154 -9.37 10.41 -15.41
N VAL A 155 -9.28 10.40 -14.09
CA VAL A 155 -10.45 10.49 -13.22
C VAL A 155 -10.81 11.95 -12.98
N GLN A 156 -12.08 12.31 -13.16
CA GLN A 156 -12.64 13.58 -12.70
C GLN A 156 -12.90 13.50 -11.19
N THR A 157 -11.89 13.87 -10.41
CA THR A 157 -11.94 13.85 -8.94
C THR A 157 -12.55 15.14 -8.37
N GLY A 158 -12.24 16.29 -8.98
CA GLY A 158 -12.49 17.61 -8.38
C GLY A 158 -11.48 17.97 -7.27
N LEU A 159 -10.55 17.07 -6.95
CA LEU A 159 -9.37 17.34 -6.13
C LEU A 159 -8.23 17.83 -7.04
N PRO A 160 -7.24 18.58 -6.51
CA PRO A 160 -6.04 18.97 -7.26
C PRO A 160 -5.07 17.78 -7.40
N ILE A 161 -5.55 16.68 -7.98
CA ILE A 161 -4.81 15.43 -8.19
C ILE A 161 -5.03 14.99 -9.63
N ASN A 162 -3.95 14.74 -10.35
CA ASN A 162 -3.99 14.25 -11.72
C ASN A 162 -4.07 12.72 -11.75
N LEU A 163 -5.17 12.16 -11.22
CA LEU A 163 -5.36 10.72 -11.09
C LEU A 163 -5.68 10.06 -12.43
N HIS A 164 -4.98 8.97 -12.73
CA HIS A 164 -5.21 8.07 -13.85
C HIS A 164 -5.36 6.64 -13.33
N VAL A 165 -6.30 5.88 -13.90
CA VAL A 165 -6.64 4.53 -13.40
C VAL A 165 -6.39 3.46 -14.45
N ILE A 166 -5.87 2.32 -14.01
CA ILE A 166 -5.66 1.11 -14.81
C ILE A 166 -6.49 0.00 -14.16
N ASP A 167 -7.47 -0.52 -14.89
CA ASP A 167 -8.34 -1.58 -14.38
C ASP A 167 -7.74 -2.97 -14.64
N LEU A 168 -7.47 -3.69 -13.55
CA LEU A 168 -7.05 -5.08 -13.52
C LEU A 168 -8.26 -6.04 -13.61
N GLY A 169 -9.48 -5.51 -13.46
CA GLY A 169 -10.75 -6.20 -13.59
C GLY A 169 -11.73 -5.80 -12.49
N GLY A 170 -12.88 -5.27 -12.89
CA GLY A 170 -13.98 -4.94 -11.96
C GLY A 170 -13.72 -3.73 -11.06
N GLY A 171 -12.67 -2.95 -11.34
CA GLY A 171 -12.38 -1.70 -10.63
C GLY A 171 -13.23 -0.53 -11.13
N LEU A 172 -13.78 -0.60 -12.35
CA LEU A 172 -14.61 0.41 -12.98
C LEU A 172 -15.93 -0.17 -13.52
N PHE A 173 -16.97 0.66 -13.56
CA PHE A 173 -18.28 0.29 -14.11
C PHE A 173 -18.26 0.08 -15.63
N SER A 174 -17.35 0.76 -16.35
CA SER A 174 -17.21 0.65 -17.80
C SER A 174 -15.75 0.80 -18.21
N GLU A 175 -15.16 -0.25 -18.76
CA GLU A 175 -13.71 -0.34 -19.06
C GLU A 175 -13.34 0.17 -20.47
N ALA A 176 -14.26 0.25 -21.43
CA ALA A 176 -13.90 0.42 -22.85
C ALA A 176 -13.66 1.87 -23.29
N GLY A 177 -12.40 2.21 -23.58
CA GLY A 177 -12.00 3.29 -24.50
C GLY A 177 -12.21 4.74 -24.04
N LYS A 178 -12.71 4.96 -22.82
CA LYS A 178 -12.91 6.31 -22.27
C LYS A 178 -11.55 6.96 -22.00
N LYS A 179 -11.44 8.27 -22.31
CA LYS A 179 -10.29 9.10 -21.89
C LYS A 179 -10.46 9.67 -20.49
N VAL A 180 -11.72 9.73 -20.03
CA VAL A 180 -12.11 10.37 -18.77
C VAL A 180 -13.16 9.50 -18.09
N VAL A 181 -12.98 9.30 -16.78
CA VAL A 181 -13.84 8.50 -15.90
C VAL A 181 -14.34 9.39 -14.76
N ARG A 182 -15.63 9.35 -14.43
CA ARG A 182 -16.17 10.05 -13.26
C ARG A 182 -15.87 9.26 -11.99
N LYS A 183 -15.73 9.94 -10.84
CA LYS A 183 -15.47 9.25 -9.57
C LYS A 183 -16.57 8.24 -9.21
N GLU A 184 -17.81 8.49 -9.61
CA GLU A 184 -18.96 7.61 -9.40
C GLU A 184 -18.89 6.31 -10.21
N GLU A 185 -18.06 6.27 -11.27
CA GLU A 185 -17.84 5.07 -12.09
C GLU A 185 -16.79 4.13 -11.48
N ILE A 186 -16.17 4.50 -10.35
CA ILE A 186 -15.22 3.66 -9.63
C ILE A 186 -15.99 2.64 -8.78
N LEU A 187 -15.71 1.36 -9.02
CA LEU A 187 -16.24 0.23 -8.26
C LEU A 187 -15.24 -0.26 -7.20
N CYS A 188 -13.95 -0.01 -7.41
CA CYS A 188 -12.88 -0.39 -6.48
C CYS A 188 -13.17 0.07 -5.04
N GLU A 189 -13.50 -0.89 -4.17
CA GLU A 189 -13.89 -0.67 -2.79
C GLU A 189 -12.80 0.02 -1.96
N PRO A 190 -11.51 -0.40 -2.00
CA PRO A 190 -10.49 0.28 -1.22
C PRO A 190 -10.26 1.73 -1.66
N LEU A 191 -10.35 2.04 -2.97
CA LEU A 191 -10.26 3.41 -3.46
C LEU A 191 -11.45 4.26 -2.99
N LYS A 192 -12.67 3.69 -2.98
CA LYS A 192 -13.86 4.39 -2.47
C LYS A 192 -13.74 4.70 -0.98
N ALA A 193 -13.24 3.74 -0.19
CA ALA A 193 -12.99 3.94 1.24
C ALA A 193 -11.96 5.06 1.46
N MET A 194 -10.84 5.05 0.73
CA MET A 194 -9.85 6.13 0.81
C MET A 194 -10.41 7.49 0.35
N PHE A 195 -11.21 7.51 -0.71
CA PHE A 195 -11.87 8.72 -1.19
C PHE A 195 -12.78 9.34 -0.15
N LYS A 196 -13.52 8.55 0.64
CA LYS A 196 -14.32 9.08 1.75
C LYS A 196 -13.51 9.99 2.67
N GLY A 197 -12.26 9.61 2.94
CA GLY A 197 -11.33 10.41 3.71
C GLY A 197 -10.77 11.61 2.96
N MET A 198 -10.39 11.43 1.70
CA MET A 198 -9.86 12.53 0.88
C MET A 198 -10.90 13.65 0.68
N TYR A 199 -12.19 13.31 0.59
CA TYR A 199 -13.30 14.27 0.48
C TYR A 199 -13.90 14.67 1.84
N TYR A 200 -13.27 14.31 2.97
CA TYR A 200 -13.85 14.60 4.27
C TYR A 200 -14.00 16.11 4.51
N PRO A 201 -15.17 16.59 4.97
CA PRO A 201 -15.39 18.01 5.26
C PRO A 201 -14.36 18.56 6.27
N GLY A 202 -13.75 19.71 5.94
CA GLY A 202 -12.69 20.31 6.76
C GLY A 202 -11.27 19.95 6.34
N ILE A 203 -11.10 19.10 5.32
CA ILE A 203 -9.80 18.83 4.69
C ILE A 203 -9.64 19.67 3.42
N THR A 204 -8.58 20.47 3.37
CA THR A 204 -8.34 21.43 2.29
C THR A 204 -7.12 21.02 1.46
N TRP A 205 -7.39 20.59 0.23
CA TRP A 205 -6.38 20.15 -0.74
C TRP A 205 -5.76 21.28 -1.58
N SER A 206 -6.28 22.50 -1.47
CA SER A 206 -5.83 23.69 -2.20
C SER A 206 -5.31 24.78 -1.26
N GLY A 207 -4.58 25.76 -1.78
CA GLY A 207 -4.09 26.90 -1.01
C GLY A 207 -2.85 26.60 -0.14
N PRO A 208 -2.09 27.65 0.22
CA PRO A 208 -0.92 27.55 1.08
C PRO A 208 -1.33 27.29 2.53
N ILE A 209 -0.60 26.40 3.21
CA ILE A 209 -0.70 26.25 4.66
C ILE A 209 0.23 27.28 5.31
N GLY A 210 -0.34 28.39 5.80
CA GLY A 210 0.39 29.43 6.53
C GLY A 210 1.02 30.55 5.68
N VAL A 211 1.33 31.66 6.36
CA VAL A 211 1.46 33.05 5.86
C VAL A 211 2.68 33.40 4.99
N ASN A 212 3.49 32.44 4.50
CA ASN A 212 4.71 32.80 3.76
C ASN A 212 4.58 32.63 2.24
N LEU A 213 3.80 33.52 1.61
CA LEU A 213 3.69 33.61 0.15
C LEU A 213 5.06 33.85 -0.55
N LYS A 214 6.02 34.50 0.12
CA LYS A 214 7.35 34.79 -0.46
C LYS A 214 8.19 33.54 -0.67
N GLY A 215 8.13 32.56 0.25
CA GLY A 215 8.86 31.30 0.11
C GLY A 215 8.32 30.43 -1.04
N LEU A 216 7.00 30.43 -1.23
CA LEU A 216 6.32 29.72 -2.31
C LEU A 216 6.64 30.35 -3.68
N MET A 217 6.73 31.68 -3.74
CA MET A 217 7.09 32.41 -4.97
C MET A 217 8.53 32.16 -5.40
N VAL A 218 9.46 31.96 -4.45
CA VAL A 218 10.85 31.57 -4.75
C VAL A 218 10.92 30.13 -5.30
N ILE A 219 10.13 29.21 -4.75
CA ILE A 219 10.07 27.82 -5.21
C ILE A 219 9.41 27.72 -6.59
N MET A 220 8.31 28.46 -6.83
CA MET A 220 7.67 28.56 -8.14
C MET A 220 8.56 29.31 -9.18
N ALA A 221 9.32 30.33 -8.76
CA ALA A 221 10.27 31.01 -9.63
C ALA A 221 11.46 30.11 -10.03
N GLN A 222 11.88 29.19 -9.15
CA GLN A 222 12.88 28.18 -9.46
C GLN A 222 12.34 27.03 -10.33
N SER A 223 11.01 26.82 -10.35
CA SER A 223 10.36 25.85 -11.24
C SER A 223 10.04 26.39 -12.64
N THR A 224 10.47 27.60 -13.01
CA THR A 224 10.23 28.24 -14.32
C THR A 224 10.79 27.48 -15.54
N SER A 225 11.51 26.38 -15.32
CA SER A 225 11.93 25.45 -16.37
C SER A 225 10.96 24.29 -16.62
N ARG A 226 9.85 24.19 -15.86
CA ARG A 226 8.82 23.17 -16.02
C ARG A 226 7.43 23.82 -16.20
N PRO A 227 6.67 23.46 -17.26
CA PRO A 227 5.27 23.84 -17.40
C PRO A 227 4.48 23.60 -16.11
N GLU A 228 3.48 24.42 -15.82
CA GLU A 228 2.61 24.30 -14.63
C GLU A 228 1.89 22.92 -14.55
N GLU A 229 1.68 22.28 -15.71
CA GLU A 229 1.17 20.91 -15.85
C GLU A 229 2.14 19.82 -15.33
N ASP A 230 3.45 20.11 -15.28
CA ASP A 230 4.51 19.19 -14.80
C ASP A 230 4.72 19.28 -13.27
N PHE A 231 4.06 20.21 -12.58
CA PHE A 231 4.12 20.29 -11.11
C PHE A 231 3.26 19.20 -10.43
N TRP A 232 2.19 18.77 -11.10
CA TRP A 232 1.31 17.69 -10.70
C TRP A 232 1.61 16.45 -11.54
N ASP A 233 2.71 15.78 -11.21
CA ASP A 233 3.05 14.49 -11.79
C ASP A 233 1.81 13.57 -11.77
N LYS A 234 1.66 12.79 -12.85
CA LYS A 234 0.54 11.86 -12.97
C LYS A 234 0.51 10.94 -11.76
N THR A 235 -0.63 10.94 -11.09
CA THR A 235 -0.95 9.96 -10.06
C THR A 235 -1.57 8.77 -10.76
N TYR A 236 -1.11 7.56 -10.47
CA TYR A 236 -1.65 6.35 -11.05
C TYR A 236 -2.27 5.46 -9.98
N ALA A 237 -3.37 4.79 -10.31
CA ALA A 237 -3.91 3.73 -9.49
C ALA A 237 -4.20 2.49 -10.33
N LEU A 238 -3.63 1.35 -9.95
CA LEU A 238 -4.07 0.03 -10.40
C LEU A 238 -5.26 -0.37 -9.55
N LEU A 239 -6.35 -0.79 -10.17
CA LEU A 239 -7.61 -1.07 -9.49
C LEU A 239 -8.16 -2.43 -9.87
N SER A 240 -8.87 -3.05 -8.94
CA SER A 240 -9.87 -4.09 -9.18
C SER A 240 -11.04 -3.84 -8.23
N GLY A 241 -12.05 -4.71 -8.20
CA GLY A 241 -13.12 -4.61 -7.20
C GLY A 241 -12.62 -4.52 -5.76
N SER A 242 -11.66 -5.36 -5.39
CA SER A 242 -11.19 -5.56 -3.99
C SER A 242 -9.75 -5.13 -3.74
N TYR A 243 -9.04 -4.61 -4.75
CA TYR A 243 -7.63 -4.26 -4.63
C TYR A 243 -7.31 -2.92 -5.28
N MET A 244 -6.39 -2.18 -4.67
CA MET A 244 -5.86 -0.91 -5.16
C MET A 244 -4.35 -0.85 -4.93
N ASN A 245 -3.61 -0.33 -5.91
CA ASN A 245 -2.26 0.17 -5.74
C ASN A 245 -2.21 1.60 -6.29
N TYR A 246 -2.15 2.58 -5.40
CA TYR A 246 -2.24 4.01 -5.67
C TYR A 246 -0.88 4.66 -5.45
N ASN A 247 -0.35 5.34 -6.46
CA ASN A 247 0.93 6.04 -6.41
C ASN A 247 0.78 7.50 -6.82
N SER A 248 1.14 8.40 -5.91
CA SER A 248 0.94 9.84 -6.05
C SER A 248 2.24 10.59 -5.83
N ARG A 249 2.64 11.36 -6.84
CA ARG A 249 3.75 12.33 -6.78
C ARG A 249 3.14 13.72 -6.88
N LEU A 250 3.14 14.46 -5.78
CA LEU A 250 2.57 15.82 -5.72
C LEU A 250 3.69 16.79 -5.30
N GLY A 251 4.27 17.49 -6.28
CA GLY A 251 5.44 18.34 -6.06
C GLY A 251 6.61 17.57 -5.42
N TYR A 252 6.93 17.89 -4.18
CA TYR A 252 8.07 17.31 -3.43
C TYR A 252 7.70 16.13 -2.52
N HIS A 253 6.44 15.70 -2.52
CA HIS A 253 5.98 14.57 -1.71
C HIS A 253 5.57 13.39 -2.57
N TYR A 254 5.96 12.20 -2.13
CA TYR A 254 5.56 10.92 -2.69
C TYR A 254 4.74 10.16 -1.65
N ASN A 255 3.55 9.72 -2.06
CA ASN A 255 2.71 8.84 -1.27
C ASN A 255 2.31 7.62 -2.10
N SER A 256 2.33 6.45 -1.47
CA SER A 256 1.83 5.22 -2.06
C SER A 256 0.91 4.49 -1.09
N VAL A 257 -0.16 3.88 -1.62
CA VAL A 257 -1.12 3.07 -0.87
C VAL A 257 -1.42 1.81 -1.66
N ASP A 258 -1.06 0.65 -1.12
CA ASP A 258 -1.47 -0.66 -1.61
C ASP A 258 -2.46 -1.26 -0.61
N ALA A 259 -3.57 -1.78 -1.09
CA ALA A 259 -4.60 -2.33 -0.23
C ALA A 259 -5.40 -3.43 -0.90
N TYR A 260 -5.66 -4.49 -0.14
CA TYR A 260 -6.68 -5.48 -0.43
C TYR A 260 -7.77 -5.41 0.62
N LEU A 261 -9.02 -5.31 0.16
CA LEU A 261 -10.22 -5.21 0.97
C LEU A 261 -11.24 -6.25 0.50
N GLY A 262 -11.51 -7.22 1.37
CA GLY A 262 -12.54 -8.23 1.18
C GLY A 262 -13.05 -8.76 2.52
N ASP A 263 -13.85 -9.82 2.45
CA ASP A 263 -14.56 -10.34 3.62
C ASP A 263 -13.67 -11.25 4.48
N THR A 264 -12.66 -11.88 3.87
CA THR A 264 -11.69 -12.71 4.59
C THR A 264 -10.61 -11.84 5.24
N ALA A 265 -10.71 -11.63 6.56
CA ALA A 265 -9.82 -10.77 7.33
C ALA A 265 -8.33 -11.07 7.14
N ILE A 266 -7.94 -12.35 7.02
CA ILE A 266 -6.54 -12.77 6.91
C ILE A 266 -5.85 -12.37 5.60
N ASN A 267 -6.63 -11.98 4.58
CA ASN A 267 -6.14 -11.49 3.29
C ASN A 267 -6.10 -9.95 3.25
N ASN A 268 -6.88 -9.29 4.10
CA ASN A 268 -6.96 -7.84 4.12
C ASN A 268 -5.64 -7.23 4.58
N HIS A 269 -5.23 -6.18 3.87
CA HIS A 269 -4.05 -5.42 4.22
C HIS A 269 -4.15 -3.99 3.70
N ILE A 270 -3.35 -3.12 4.32
CA ILE A 270 -3.01 -1.80 3.81
C ILE A 270 -1.51 -1.62 4.01
N ARG A 271 -0.80 -1.22 2.95
CA ARG A 271 0.55 -0.69 3.04
C ARG A 271 0.55 0.77 2.60
N PHE A 272 1.12 1.62 3.42
CA PHE A 272 1.20 3.06 3.20
C PHE A 272 2.66 3.48 3.24
N MET A 273 3.10 4.20 2.21
CA MET A 273 4.42 4.83 2.17
C MET A 273 4.28 6.33 1.97
N PHE A 274 5.07 7.09 2.73
CA PHE A 274 5.22 8.52 2.58
C PHE A 274 6.71 8.87 2.49
N LYS A 275 7.09 9.75 1.55
CA LYS A 275 8.43 10.31 1.48
C LYS A 275 8.44 11.76 1.02
N GLY A 276 9.35 12.54 1.59
CA GLY A 276 9.82 13.79 1.00
C GLY A 276 9.14 15.05 1.53
N GLY A 277 9.59 16.19 0.99
CA GLY A 277 8.99 17.49 1.21
C GLY A 277 9.84 18.65 0.75
N ALA A 278 9.29 19.85 0.92
CA ALA A 278 9.90 21.09 0.41
C ALA A 278 10.70 21.83 1.49
N ALA A 279 10.55 21.46 2.76
CA ALA A 279 11.30 22.03 3.87
C ALA A 279 12.70 21.38 4.05
N ASP A 280 13.48 21.92 5.00
CA ASP A 280 14.75 21.31 5.42
C ASP A 280 14.56 19.94 6.10
N ASP A 281 15.67 19.20 6.25
CA ASP A 281 15.70 17.84 6.77
C ASP A 281 15.05 17.69 8.16
N ILE A 282 15.22 18.68 9.04
CA ILE A 282 14.66 18.64 10.40
C ILE A 282 13.14 18.70 10.32
N ARG A 283 12.61 19.64 9.53
CA ARG A 283 11.16 19.82 9.34
C ARG A 283 10.52 18.64 8.61
N ARG A 284 11.19 18.08 7.61
CA ARG A 284 10.71 16.85 6.93
C ARG A 284 10.69 15.64 7.87
N ASN A 285 11.69 15.48 8.72
CA ASN A 285 11.72 14.42 9.72
C ASN A 285 10.60 14.57 10.76
N ARG A 286 10.30 15.80 11.22
CA ARG A 286 9.15 16.07 12.11
C ARG A 286 7.83 15.65 11.49
N ARG A 287 7.63 15.91 10.19
CA ARG A 287 6.43 15.48 9.47
C ARG A 287 6.35 13.96 9.38
N ALA A 288 7.47 13.29 9.08
CA ALA A 288 7.51 11.83 9.08
C ALA A 288 7.14 11.26 10.45
N ARG A 289 7.63 11.85 11.55
CA ARG A 289 7.27 11.46 12.92
C ARG A 289 5.80 11.70 13.25
N PHE A 290 5.22 12.83 12.84
CA PHE A 290 3.78 13.07 12.96
C PHE A 290 2.96 11.98 12.23
N ILE A 291 3.27 11.72 10.96
CA ILE A 291 2.56 10.73 10.14
C ILE A 291 2.70 9.33 10.75
N GLY A 292 3.94 8.95 11.10
CA GLY A 292 4.22 7.65 11.68
C GLY A 292 3.51 7.43 13.01
N ALA A 293 3.56 8.41 13.92
CA ALA A 293 2.88 8.31 15.20
C ALA A 293 1.35 8.20 15.04
N VAL A 294 0.75 8.91 14.09
CA VAL A 294 -0.68 8.73 13.79
C VAL A 294 -0.95 7.30 13.32
N LEU A 295 -0.15 6.77 12.39
CA LEU A 295 -0.33 5.40 11.87
C LEU A 295 -0.16 4.34 12.96
N GLU A 296 0.79 4.50 13.87
CA GLU A 296 0.95 3.62 15.05
C GLU A 296 -0.31 3.62 15.92
N HIS A 297 -0.91 4.79 16.19
CA HIS A 297 -2.18 4.89 16.93
C HIS A 297 -3.37 4.24 16.18
N LEU A 298 -3.29 4.14 14.85
CA LEU A 298 -4.28 3.44 14.03
C LEU A 298 -4.03 1.93 13.93
N GLY A 299 -3.00 1.42 14.62
CA GLY A 299 -2.65 0.00 14.70
C GLY A 299 -1.72 -0.49 13.59
N PHE A 300 -1.06 0.42 12.86
CA PHE A 300 -0.07 0.04 11.85
C PHE A 300 1.26 -0.31 12.53
N GLU A 301 1.97 -1.28 11.95
CA GLU A 301 3.40 -1.44 12.17
C GLU A 301 4.14 -0.42 11.29
N VAL A 302 4.99 0.42 11.89
CA VAL A 302 5.60 1.58 11.21
C VAL A 302 7.12 1.54 11.29
N VAL A 303 7.77 1.80 10.17
CA VAL A 303 9.21 2.02 10.05
C VAL A 303 9.46 3.44 9.55
N ILE A 304 10.22 4.22 10.31
CA ILE A 304 10.59 5.60 9.95
C ILE A 304 12.10 5.67 9.68
N GLN A 305 12.46 6.15 8.48
CA GLN A 305 13.85 6.39 8.10
C GLN A 305 14.01 7.82 7.58
N LYS A 306 14.47 8.73 8.45
CA LYS A 306 14.54 10.18 8.17
C LYS A 306 13.18 10.77 7.79
N ASP A 307 12.94 10.98 6.50
CA ASP A 307 11.71 11.55 5.93
C ASP A 307 10.84 10.51 5.21
N LEU A 308 11.24 9.23 5.26
CA LEU A 308 10.47 8.08 4.80
C LEU A 308 9.68 7.50 5.97
N VAL A 309 8.40 7.23 5.72
CA VAL A 309 7.53 6.41 6.55
C VAL A 309 7.05 5.26 5.68
N ASP A 310 7.26 4.02 6.13
CA ASP A 310 6.64 2.82 5.57
C ASP A 310 5.83 2.16 6.67
N ALA A 311 4.56 1.88 6.40
CA ALA A 311 3.62 1.40 7.40
C ALA A 311 2.75 0.30 6.81
N ARG A 312 2.46 -0.73 7.61
CA ARG A 312 1.57 -1.82 7.21
C ARG A 312 0.53 -2.14 8.28
N PHE A 313 -0.67 -2.47 7.81
CA PHE A 313 -1.80 -2.94 8.60
C PHE A 313 -2.28 -4.24 7.97
N LEU A 314 -2.21 -5.35 8.70
CA LEU A 314 -2.42 -6.69 8.15
C LEU A 314 -3.55 -7.41 8.89
N ARG A 315 -4.14 -8.43 8.25
CA ARG A 315 -4.99 -9.45 8.88
C ARG A 315 -6.16 -8.87 9.68
N SER A 316 -6.81 -7.86 9.12
CA SER A 316 -7.83 -7.09 9.83
C SER A 316 -9.22 -7.27 9.21
N SER A 317 -10.26 -7.06 10.02
CA SER A 317 -11.63 -7.17 9.52
C SER A 317 -11.87 -6.19 8.36
N ARG A 318 -12.91 -6.48 7.58
CA ARG A 318 -13.32 -5.61 6.47
C ARG A 318 -13.59 -4.19 6.97
N GLU A 319 -14.32 -4.06 8.06
CA GLU A 319 -14.71 -2.77 8.67
C GLU A 319 -13.50 -1.98 9.17
N ALA A 320 -12.54 -2.67 9.81
CA ALA A 320 -11.32 -2.04 10.29
C ALA A 320 -10.46 -1.55 9.11
N THR A 321 -10.34 -2.36 8.06
CA THR A 321 -9.59 -2.01 6.84
C THR A 321 -10.24 -0.82 6.11
N GLU A 322 -11.57 -0.83 5.92
CA GLU A 322 -12.30 0.30 5.33
C GLU A 322 -12.14 1.59 6.14
N LYS A 323 -12.26 1.50 7.47
CA LYS A 323 -12.07 2.64 8.37
C LYS A 323 -10.65 3.21 8.28
N ASN A 324 -9.64 2.35 8.25
CA ASN A 324 -8.25 2.80 8.16
C ASN A 324 -7.92 3.39 6.78
N LEU A 325 -8.52 2.91 5.70
CA LEU A 325 -8.41 3.54 4.38
C LEU A 325 -9.02 4.95 4.35
N ASP A 326 -10.20 5.15 4.96
CA ASP A 326 -10.79 6.48 5.16
C ASP A 326 -9.79 7.39 5.92
N LEU A 327 -9.26 6.92 7.06
CA LEU A 327 -8.30 7.71 7.85
C LEU A 327 -6.98 8.00 7.11
N ILE A 328 -6.48 7.09 6.27
CA ILE A 328 -5.35 7.34 5.39
C ILE A 328 -5.67 8.46 4.40
N GLY A 329 -6.84 8.42 3.76
CA GLY A 329 -7.29 9.49 2.86
C GLY A 329 -7.31 10.86 3.54
N ARG A 330 -7.74 10.89 4.81
CA ARG A 330 -7.70 12.12 5.63
C ARG A 330 -6.27 12.56 5.94
N LEU A 331 -5.42 11.62 6.37
CA LEU A 331 -4.02 11.87 6.72
C LEU A 331 -3.23 12.41 5.53
N MET A 332 -3.46 11.87 4.33
CA MET A 332 -2.85 12.36 3.09
C MET A 332 -3.22 13.82 2.82
N GLY A 333 -4.50 14.17 2.97
CA GLY A 333 -4.97 15.53 2.74
C GLY A 333 -4.48 16.53 3.79
N CYS A 334 -4.57 16.17 5.08
CA CYS A 334 -4.24 17.10 6.16
C CYS A 334 -2.72 17.26 6.37
N SER A 335 -1.91 16.25 6.02
CA SER A 335 -0.45 16.31 6.14
C SER A 335 0.22 17.09 5.02
N ARG A 336 -0.45 17.32 3.89
CA ARG A 336 0.07 18.07 2.74
C ARG A 336 0.70 19.38 3.19
N GLN A 337 1.95 19.67 2.81
CA GLN A 337 2.70 20.90 3.16
C GLN A 337 2.89 21.19 4.66
N ARG A 338 2.55 20.26 5.58
CA ARG A 338 2.68 20.51 7.03
C ARG A 338 4.12 20.57 7.52
N ASP A 339 5.07 20.07 6.75
CA ASP A 339 6.50 20.26 6.99
C ASP A 339 6.86 21.75 7.07
N MET A 340 6.12 22.63 6.39
CA MET A 340 6.39 24.08 6.40
C MET A 340 6.06 24.75 7.74
N VAL A 341 5.26 24.13 8.61
CA VAL A 341 4.81 24.69 9.90
C VAL A 341 5.37 23.94 11.13
N MET A 342 6.10 22.84 10.93
CA MET A 342 6.64 22.01 12.02
C MET A 342 7.96 22.55 12.59
N ASN A 343 7.87 23.72 13.22
CA ASN A 343 9.03 24.49 13.68
C ASN A 343 9.68 23.94 14.97
N ASP A 344 8.93 23.18 15.77
CA ASP A 344 9.41 22.54 17.00
C ASP A 344 8.68 21.21 17.28
N GLU A 345 9.07 20.56 18.38
CA GLU A 345 8.52 19.26 18.80
C GLU A 345 7.11 19.35 19.39
N ALA A 346 6.76 20.44 20.07
CA ALA A 346 5.42 20.62 20.63
C ALA A 346 4.37 20.71 19.52
N VAL A 347 4.73 21.30 18.38
CA VAL A 347 3.90 21.32 17.17
C VAL A 347 3.64 19.91 16.66
N VAL A 348 4.62 19.00 16.69
CA VAL A 348 4.43 17.60 16.26
C VAL A 348 3.40 16.90 17.13
N THR A 349 3.57 16.96 18.46
CA THR A 349 2.63 16.36 19.43
C THR A 349 1.21 16.90 19.23
N TRP A 350 1.07 18.23 19.09
CA TRP A 350 -0.22 18.84 18.87
C TRP A 350 -0.89 18.38 17.56
N HIS A 351 -0.14 18.21 16.46
CA HIS A 351 -0.71 17.69 15.22
C HIS A 351 -1.17 16.23 15.37
N ILE A 352 -0.43 15.40 16.12
CA ILE A 352 -0.86 14.02 16.41
C ILE A 352 -2.21 14.04 17.13
N GLU A 353 -2.30 14.78 18.24
CA GLU A 353 -3.53 14.87 19.05
C GLU A 353 -4.70 15.47 18.26
N ALA A 354 -4.46 16.54 17.50
CA ALA A 354 -5.48 17.17 16.69
C ALA A 354 -6.04 16.20 15.64
N PHE A 355 -5.19 15.43 14.95
CA PHE A 355 -5.64 14.42 14.00
C PHE A 355 -6.51 13.34 14.68
N LEU A 356 -6.05 12.81 15.82
CA LEU A 356 -6.75 11.77 16.56
C LEU A 356 -8.11 12.23 17.11
N ARG A 357 -8.26 13.53 17.38
CA ARG A 357 -9.54 14.15 17.77
C ARG A 357 -10.44 14.56 16.60
N GLY A 358 -10.00 14.35 15.35
CA GLY A 358 -10.76 14.74 14.15
C GLY A 358 -10.62 16.21 13.75
N ASN A 359 -9.70 16.96 14.35
CA ASN A 359 -9.34 18.32 13.95
C ASN A 359 -8.35 18.29 12.77
N TYR A 360 -8.84 17.88 11.59
CA TYR A 360 -8.02 17.75 10.39
C TYR A 360 -7.63 19.09 9.75
N GLY A 361 -8.35 20.16 10.07
CA GLY A 361 -7.99 21.52 9.68
C GLY A 361 -6.79 22.06 10.45
N PHE A 362 -6.49 21.46 11.61
CA PHE A 362 -5.51 21.96 12.57
C PHE A 362 -5.84 23.40 12.98
N ASP A 363 -7.08 23.61 13.44
CA ASP A 363 -7.55 24.87 14.02
C ASP A 363 -7.38 24.82 15.55
N PRO A 364 -6.50 25.65 16.15
CA PRO A 364 -6.28 25.66 17.59
C PRO A 364 -7.54 25.98 18.41
N SER A 365 -8.52 26.69 17.84
CA SER A 365 -9.73 27.10 18.56
C SER A 365 -10.69 25.95 18.88
N ILE A 366 -10.61 24.85 18.12
CA ILE A 366 -11.48 23.67 18.30
C ILE A 366 -11.13 22.93 19.60
N ASN A 367 -9.84 22.85 19.96
CA ASN A 367 -9.39 22.10 21.13
C ASN A 367 -9.68 22.82 22.47
N ASN A 368 -9.85 24.13 22.46
CA ASN A 368 -10.11 24.91 23.69
C ASN A 368 -11.57 24.79 24.16
N LYS A 369 -12.53 24.68 23.23
CA LYS A 369 -13.95 24.57 23.57
C LYS A 369 -14.31 23.25 24.28
N GLU A 370 -13.62 22.15 23.95
CA GLU A 370 -13.84 20.86 24.63
C GLU A 370 -13.30 20.84 26.06
N LYS A 371 -12.20 21.57 26.33
CA LYS A 371 -11.67 21.71 27.70
C LYS A 371 -12.56 22.59 28.58
N GLU A 372 -13.18 23.62 28.02
CA GLU A 372 -14.14 24.49 28.74
C GLU A 372 -15.48 23.79 29.03
N LEU A 373 -15.84 22.73 28.30
CA LEU A 373 -17.07 21.95 28.52
C LEU A 373 -16.88 20.78 29.50
N GLN A 374 -15.65 20.45 29.87
CA GLN A 374 -15.29 19.36 30.79
C GLN A 374 -14.74 19.83 32.14
N GLY A 375 -14.51 21.14 32.30
CA GLY A 375 -14.21 21.78 33.58
C GLY A 375 -15.44 22.49 34.13
#